data_AF-A0A1M3QF31-F1
#
_entry.id   AF-A0A1M3QF31-F1
#
_cell.length_a   1.000
_cell.length_b   1.000
_cell.length_c   1.000
_cell.angle_alpha   90.00
_cell.angle_beta   90.00
_cell.angle_gamma   90.00
#
_symmetry.space_group_name_H-M   'P 1'
#
loop_
_entity.id
_entity.type
_entity.pdbx_description
1 polymer ?
#
loop_
_entity_poly.entity_id
_entity_poly.type
_entity_poly.pdbx_seq_one_letter_code
_entity_poly.pdbx_strand_id
1 'polypeptide(L)'
;MTDLVKLGLDDVVDVLKAVGEPTRLRLLALLAAGDLTVTDLTEILGQSQPRISRHLKLLGEAGLIDRYQEGAWAYFRLKQEGKAVTLARALLRHTAEKDTVLLRDGERLSSVKRVRAERAQAYFSRNAAEWDELRRLHVADEDVDKALIDLIGPQPIDSFLDLGTGTGRMLQLLTGHYRRAVGIDASRDMLAVARANLDRANITSASVRHGDIFNLPLEQQDFDLITIHQVLHFLDQPEIAINEAARMLRPGGRLVIIDLAPHGLEYLRDDHAHLRLGFSHQTMSDWLKLAGLDVERVQDLHSGKEGGQALTVTIWLARDPRLLIAADQDLQSSPILAGRV
;
A
#
# COMPACT_ATOMS: atom_id res chain seq x y z
N MET A 1 23.62 -9.05 -10.17
CA MET A 1 24.59 -8.50 -9.19
C MET A 1 23.87 -7.43 -8.41
N THR A 2 23.54 -7.68 -7.14
CA THR A 2 22.90 -6.69 -6.28
C THR A 2 23.88 -5.55 -6.07
N ASP A 3 23.50 -4.31 -6.42
CA ASP A 3 24.33 -3.15 -6.11
C ASP A 3 24.71 -3.18 -4.62
N LEU A 4 26.01 -3.22 -4.35
CA LEU A 4 26.54 -3.19 -3.00
C LEU A 4 26.22 -1.80 -2.42
N VAL A 5 25.27 -1.76 -1.50
CA VAL A 5 24.94 -0.55 -0.76
C VAL A 5 26.16 -0.09 0.03
N LYS A 6 26.61 1.14 -0.22
CA LYS A 6 27.71 1.77 0.52
C LYS A 6 27.15 2.62 1.67
N LEU A 7 27.52 2.24 2.88
CA LEU A 7 27.26 2.91 4.15
C LEU A 7 28.58 3.45 4.71
N GLY A 8 28.54 4.51 5.52
CA GLY A 8 29.70 4.93 6.30
C GLY A 8 30.11 3.87 7.33
N LEU A 9 31.35 3.90 7.80
CA LEU A 9 31.84 2.95 8.81
C LEU A 9 30.93 2.92 10.05
N ASP A 10 30.58 4.08 10.58
CA ASP A 10 29.74 4.21 11.77
C ASP A 10 28.32 3.69 11.52
N ASP A 11 27.72 4.00 10.36
CA ASP A 11 26.40 3.49 9.99
C ASP A 11 26.38 1.96 9.89
N VAL A 12 27.43 1.36 9.32
CA VAL A 12 27.57 -0.11 9.27
C VAL A 12 27.63 -0.68 10.67
N VAL A 13 28.46 -0.09 11.54
CA VAL A 13 28.62 -0.53 12.92
C VAL A 13 27.29 -0.43 13.68
N ASP A 14 26.51 0.63 13.48
CA ASP A 14 25.22 0.83 14.15
C ASP A 14 24.17 -0.17 13.67
N VAL A 15 24.11 -0.46 12.37
CA VAL A 15 23.27 -1.54 11.84
C VAL A 15 23.70 -2.89 12.41
N LEU A 16 25.00 -3.19 12.47
CA LEU A 16 25.50 -4.45 13.02
C LEU A 16 25.21 -4.56 14.52
N LYS A 17 25.33 -3.48 15.30
CA LYS A 17 24.94 -3.45 16.72
C LYS A 17 23.44 -3.70 16.88
N ALA A 18 22.61 -3.09 16.02
CA ALA A 18 21.16 -3.27 16.05
C ALA A 18 20.74 -4.68 15.63
N VAL A 19 21.39 -5.29 14.64
CA VAL A 19 21.03 -6.63 14.16
C VAL A 19 21.68 -7.75 15.01
N GLY A 20 22.85 -7.49 15.59
CA GLY A 20 23.70 -8.45 16.31
C GLY A 20 23.18 -8.93 17.67
N GLU A 21 21.90 -9.22 17.78
CA GLU A 21 21.29 -9.92 18.92
C GLU A 21 20.23 -10.91 18.41
N PRO A 22 20.17 -12.15 18.95
CA PRO A 22 19.31 -13.21 18.40
C PRO A 22 17.83 -12.83 18.27
N THR A 23 17.26 -12.16 19.28
CA THR A 23 15.86 -11.73 19.25
C THR A 23 15.61 -10.71 18.15
N ARG A 24 16.49 -9.72 17.96
CA ARG A 24 16.37 -8.70 16.91
C ARG A 24 16.47 -9.30 15.51
N LEU A 25 17.36 -10.26 15.28
CA LEU A 25 17.43 -10.94 13.98
C LEU A 25 16.15 -11.73 13.69
N ARG A 26 15.62 -12.47 14.68
CA ARG A 26 14.33 -13.18 14.57
C ARG A 26 13.16 -12.23 14.31
N LEU A 27 13.12 -11.09 15.01
CA LEU A 27 12.13 -10.04 14.78
C LEU A 27 12.19 -9.51 13.34
N LEU A 28 13.39 -9.22 12.81
CA LEU A 28 13.55 -8.76 11.44
C LEU A 28 13.08 -9.80 10.42
N ALA A 29 13.35 -11.09 10.65
CA ALA A 29 12.85 -12.17 9.80
C ALA A 29 11.32 -12.24 9.79
N LEU A 30 10.68 -12.13 10.96
CA LEU A 30 9.22 -12.11 11.08
C LEU A 30 8.60 -10.87 10.42
N LEU A 31 9.17 -9.69 10.65
CA LEU A 31 8.71 -8.42 10.10
C LEU A 31 8.98 -8.26 8.60
N ALA A 32 9.90 -9.06 8.04
CA ALA A 32 10.08 -9.18 6.59
C ALA A 32 8.92 -9.93 5.93
N ALA A 33 8.23 -10.78 6.70
CA ALA A 33 7.15 -11.63 6.21
C ALA A 33 5.76 -11.01 6.38
N GLY A 34 5.63 -9.82 6.97
CA GLY A 34 4.35 -9.10 7.08
C GLY A 34 4.26 -8.16 8.28
N ASP A 35 3.09 -7.55 8.44
CA ASP A 35 2.85 -6.51 9.43
C ASP A 35 2.38 -7.12 10.76
N LEU A 36 3.15 -6.89 11.83
CA LEU A 36 2.93 -7.54 13.13
C LEU A 36 2.82 -6.53 14.27
N THR A 37 2.02 -6.87 15.27
CA THR A 37 1.88 -6.13 16.53
C THR A 37 2.86 -6.68 17.57
N VAL A 38 3.06 -5.92 18.65
CA VAL A 38 3.85 -6.39 19.79
C VAL A 38 3.27 -7.69 20.38
N THR A 39 1.93 -7.82 20.41
CA THR A 39 1.24 -9.02 20.91
C THR A 39 1.58 -10.25 20.07
N ASP A 40 1.55 -10.13 18.73
CA ASP A 40 1.91 -11.26 17.86
C ASP A 40 3.36 -11.68 18.08
N LEU A 41 4.27 -10.71 18.14
CA LEU A 41 5.70 -10.99 18.32
C LEU A 41 5.99 -11.62 19.70
N THR A 42 5.23 -11.22 20.72
CA THR A 42 5.26 -11.81 22.07
C THR A 42 4.80 -13.28 22.00
N GLU A 43 3.68 -13.55 21.32
CA GLU A 43 3.14 -14.90 21.13
C GLU A 43 4.09 -15.80 20.33
N ILE A 44 4.60 -15.31 19.20
CA ILE A 44 5.49 -16.04 18.29
C ILE A 44 6.83 -16.36 18.98
N LEU A 45 7.46 -15.37 19.63
CA LEU A 45 8.79 -15.56 20.21
C LEU A 45 8.75 -16.16 21.62
N GLY A 46 7.59 -16.14 22.29
CA GLY A 46 7.44 -16.61 23.68
C GLY A 46 8.23 -15.76 24.68
N GLN A 47 8.38 -14.46 24.41
CA GLN A 47 9.10 -13.51 25.25
C GLN A 47 8.15 -12.45 25.81
N SER A 48 8.54 -11.79 26.90
CA SER A 48 7.69 -10.77 27.52
C SER A 48 7.54 -9.52 26.64
N GLN A 49 6.35 -8.89 26.71
CA GLN A 49 6.05 -7.67 25.99
C GLN A 49 7.06 -6.52 26.24
N PRO A 50 7.53 -6.24 27.48
CA PRO A 50 8.55 -5.21 27.70
C PRO A 50 9.87 -5.49 26.97
N ARG A 51 10.26 -6.77 26.87
CA ARG A 51 11.47 -7.18 26.14
C ARG A 51 11.29 -6.95 24.64
N ILE A 52 10.19 -7.41 24.06
CA ILE A 52 9.90 -7.20 22.62
C ILE A 52 9.84 -5.71 22.29
N SER A 53 9.11 -4.90 23.06
CA SER A 53 9.03 -3.45 22.85
C SER A 53 10.40 -2.77 22.88
N ARG A 54 11.30 -3.18 23.80
CA ARG A 54 12.68 -2.66 23.84
C ARG A 54 13.45 -2.99 22.57
N HIS A 55 13.35 -4.22 22.06
CA HIS A 55 14.02 -4.61 20.83
C HIS A 55 13.47 -3.88 19.60
N LEU A 56 12.15 -3.73 19.50
CA LEU A 56 11.51 -2.96 18.42
C LEU A 56 11.94 -1.49 18.45
N LYS A 57 12.04 -0.87 19.62
CA LYS A 57 12.54 0.50 19.75
C LYS A 57 13.94 0.64 19.16
N LEU A 58 14.87 -0.25 19.52
CA LEU A 58 16.25 -0.22 19.01
C LEU A 58 16.32 -0.46 17.49
N LEU A 59 15.48 -1.36 16.96
CA LEU A 59 15.39 -1.58 15.52
C LEU A 59 14.82 -0.35 14.77
N GLY A 60 13.87 0.36 15.40
CA GLY A 60 13.30 1.60 14.86
C GLY A 60 14.31 2.75 14.86
N GLU A 61 15.05 2.93 15.96
CA GLU A 61 16.14 3.91 16.08
C GLU A 61 17.24 3.67 15.04
N ALA A 62 17.53 2.41 14.72
CA ALA A 62 18.46 2.03 13.65
C ALA A 62 17.86 2.15 12.23
N GLY A 63 16.62 2.61 12.10
CA GLY A 63 15.95 2.80 10.81
C GLY A 63 15.66 1.50 10.05
N LEU A 64 15.54 0.36 10.74
CA LEU A 64 15.32 -0.95 10.11
C LEU A 64 13.84 -1.31 9.96
N ILE A 65 12.99 -0.76 10.81
CA ILE A 65 11.55 -1.05 10.83
C ILE A 65 10.72 0.24 10.79
N ASP A 66 9.52 0.15 10.23
CA ASP A 66 8.50 1.17 10.34
C ASP A 66 7.51 0.83 11.46
N ARG A 67 6.97 1.86 12.12
CA ARG A 67 5.90 1.75 13.11
C ARG A 67 4.75 2.69 12.71
N TYR A 68 3.52 2.19 12.70
CA TYR A 68 2.33 3.00 12.45
C TYR A 68 1.20 2.59 13.40
N GLN A 69 0.28 3.52 13.65
CA GLN A 69 -0.85 3.33 14.57
C GLN A 69 -2.14 3.06 13.80
N GLU A 70 -2.90 2.08 14.27
CA GLU A 70 -4.25 1.79 13.79
C GLU A 70 -5.16 1.59 15.01
N GLY A 71 -5.79 2.67 15.46
CA GLY A 71 -6.59 2.66 16.68
C GLY A 71 -5.77 2.33 17.92
N ALA A 72 -6.16 1.27 18.63
CA ALA A 72 -5.47 0.82 19.83
C ALA A 72 -4.18 0.01 19.53
N TRP A 73 -3.92 -0.32 18.26
CA TRP A 73 -2.82 -1.21 17.89
C TRP A 73 -1.67 -0.45 17.22
N ALA A 74 -0.46 -0.88 17.55
CA ALA A 74 0.77 -0.47 16.88
C ALA A 74 1.26 -1.62 16.00
N TYR A 75 1.36 -1.37 14.70
CA TYR A 75 1.94 -2.31 13.76
C TYR A 75 3.38 -1.94 13.45
N PHE A 76 4.16 -2.99 13.22
CA PHE A 76 5.56 -2.94 12.87
C PHE A 76 5.77 -3.75 11.60
N ARG A 77 6.68 -3.28 10.75
CA ARG A 77 7.11 -4.01 9.56
C ARG A 77 8.56 -3.69 9.24
N LEU A 78 9.23 -4.56 8.48
CA LEU A 78 10.55 -4.25 7.94
C LEU A 78 10.43 -3.09 6.95
N LYS A 79 11.33 -2.10 7.01
CA LYS A 79 11.33 -1.02 6.02
C LYS A 79 11.46 -1.57 4.59
N GLN A 80 10.78 -0.92 3.65
CA GLN A 80 10.87 -1.29 2.23
C GLN A 80 12.11 -0.73 1.55
N GLU A 81 12.61 0.41 2.03
CA GLU A 81 13.74 1.10 1.44
C GLU A 81 14.67 1.71 2.50
N GLY A 82 15.88 2.05 2.07
CA GLY A 82 16.93 2.59 2.93
C GLY A 82 18.15 1.70 3.00
N LYS A 83 19.33 2.33 3.04
CA LYS A 83 20.62 1.63 3.01
C LYS A 83 20.77 0.62 4.16
N ALA A 84 20.34 1.01 5.36
CA ALA A 84 20.39 0.17 6.57
C ALA A 84 19.56 -1.12 6.42
N VAL A 85 18.32 -1.00 5.93
CA VAL A 85 17.45 -2.17 5.75
C VAL A 85 17.93 -3.07 4.61
N THR A 86 18.56 -2.52 3.57
CA THR A 86 19.19 -3.33 2.53
C THR A 86 20.31 -4.22 3.08
N LEU A 87 21.16 -3.68 3.95
CA LEU A 87 22.19 -4.45 4.64
C LEU A 87 21.56 -5.51 5.55
N ALA A 88 20.55 -5.16 6.36
CA ALA A 88 19.85 -6.12 7.22
C ALA A 88 19.21 -7.27 6.43
N ARG A 89 18.57 -6.98 5.28
CA ARG A 89 18.04 -8.01 4.36
C ARG A 89 19.16 -8.90 3.81
N ALA A 90 20.33 -8.34 3.52
CA ALA A 90 21.49 -9.12 3.08
C ALA A 90 21.97 -10.07 4.18
N LEU A 91 22.02 -9.63 5.43
CA LEU A 91 22.38 -10.47 6.57
C LEU A 91 21.35 -11.61 6.78
N LEU A 92 20.05 -11.32 6.69
CA LEU A 92 18.99 -12.32 6.79
C LEU A 92 19.13 -13.41 5.71
N ARG A 93 19.54 -13.08 4.48
CA ARG A 93 19.76 -14.09 3.42
C ARG A 93 20.90 -15.08 3.72
N HIS A 94 21.78 -14.77 4.66
CA HIS A 94 22.87 -15.67 5.07
C HIS A 94 22.48 -16.60 6.22
N THR A 95 21.27 -16.48 6.78
CA THR A 95 20.77 -17.44 7.78
C THR A 95 20.40 -18.76 7.09
N ALA A 96 20.72 -19.89 7.71
CA ALA A 96 20.40 -21.20 7.15
C ALA A 96 18.88 -21.39 7.01
N GLU A 97 18.42 -21.81 5.83
CA GLU A 97 16.99 -22.10 5.56
C GLU A 97 16.42 -23.17 6.51
N LYS A 98 17.28 -24.07 7.01
CA LYS A 98 16.93 -25.16 7.93
C LYS A 98 17.23 -24.84 9.39
N ASP A 99 17.46 -23.57 9.73
CA ASP A 99 17.61 -23.17 11.13
C ASP A 99 16.33 -23.47 11.91
N THR A 100 16.44 -24.28 12.95
CA THR A 100 15.28 -24.81 13.70
C THR A 100 14.52 -23.73 14.46
N VAL A 101 15.19 -22.65 14.86
CA VAL A 101 14.56 -21.54 15.57
C VAL A 101 13.72 -20.71 14.59
N LEU A 102 14.28 -20.36 13.43
CA LEU A 102 13.56 -19.60 12.41
C LEU A 102 12.40 -20.38 11.82
N LEU A 103 12.55 -21.70 11.60
CA LEU A 103 11.45 -22.56 11.15
C LEU A 103 10.29 -22.56 12.15
N ARG A 104 10.60 -22.73 13.45
CA ARG A 104 9.58 -22.71 14.51
C ARG A 104 8.87 -21.36 14.63
N ASP A 105 9.62 -20.27 14.47
CA ASP A 105 9.05 -18.92 14.46
C ASP A 105 8.12 -18.73 13.24
N GLY A 106 8.48 -19.26 12.07
CA GLY A 106 7.66 -19.26 10.87
C GLY A 106 6.36 -20.06 11.00
N GLU A 107 6.39 -21.23 11.65
CA GLU A 107 5.19 -22.03 11.95
C GLU A 107 4.22 -21.28 12.88
N ARG A 108 4.76 -20.63 13.92
CA ARG A 108 3.97 -19.81 14.85
C ARG A 108 3.40 -18.58 14.16
N LEU A 109 4.19 -17.89 13.33
CA LEU A 109 3.71 -16.80 12.49
C LEU A 109 2.54 -17.24 11.60
N SER A 110 2.67 -18.39 10.94
CA SER A 110 1.63 -18.96 10.09
C SER A 110 0.34 -19.24 10.88
N SER A 111 0.49 -19.71 12.12
CA SER A 111 -0.65 -19.96 13.03
C SER A 111 -1.36 -18.65 13.41
N VAL A 112 -0.61 -17.60 13.77
CA VAL A 112 -1.16 -16.26 14.07
C VAL A 112 -1.88 -15.69 12.85
N LYS A 113 -1.27 -15.76 11.65
CA LYS A 113 -1.88 -15.29 10.40
C LYS A 113 -3.18 -16.03 10.08
N ARG A 114 -3.22 -17.35 10.28
CA ARG A 114 -4.44 -18.17 10.08
C ARG A 114 -5.58 -17.70 10.98
N VAL A 115 -5.33 -17.53 12.28
CA VAL A 115 -6.36 -17.06 13.24
C VAL A 115 -6.89 -15.68 12.85
N ARG A 116 -6.01 -14.78 12.38
CA ARG A 116 -6.42 -13.46 11.86
C ARG A 116 -7.27 -13.57 10.62
N ALA A 117 -6.86 -14.38 9.65
CA ALA A 117 -7.58 -14.60 8.42
C ALA A 117 -8.98 -15.18 8.67
N GLU A 118 -9.12 -16.12 9.61
CA GLU A 118 -10.42 -16.68 10.02
C GLU A 118 -11.34 -15.61 10.63
N ARG A 119 -10.82 -14.74 11.51
CA ARG A 119 -11.59 -13.63 12.09
C ARG A 119 -12.01 -12.60 11.04
N ALA A 120 -11.09 -12.22 10.16
CA ALA A 120 -11.36 -11.29 9.06
C ALA A 120 -12.39 -11.87 8.09
N GLN A 121 -12.29 -13.16 7.75
CA GLN A 121 -13.25 -13.85 6.90
C GLN A 121 -14.64 -13.92 7.55
N ALA A 122 -14.72 -14.23 8.85
CA ALA A 122 -15.99 -14.28 9.57
C ALA A 122 -16.66 -12.90 9.64
N TYR A 123 -15.89 -11.83 9.78
CA TYR A 123 -16.41 -10.46 9.64
C TYR A 123 -16.91 -10.22 8.21
N PHE A 124 -16.05 -10.44 7.22
CA PHE A 124 -16.36 -10.15 5.82
C PHE A 124 -17.61 -10.91 5.39
N SER A 125 -17.72 -12.21 5.66
CA SER A 125 -18.89 -13.02 5.30
C SER A 125 -20.21 -12.54 5.93
N ARG A 126 -20.18 -11.90 7.12
CA ARG A 126 -21.40 -11.32 7.73
C ARG A 126 -21.84 -10.04 7.03
N ASN A 127 -20.89 -9.27 6.49
CA ASN A 127 -21.15 -7.97 5.88
C ASN A 127 -21.20 -8.05 4.33
N ALA A 128 -20.67 -9.11 3.72
CA ALA A 128 -20.49 -9.27 2.27
C ALA A 128 -21.80 -9.45 1.49
N ALA A 129 -22.87 -9.91 2.13
CA ALA A 129 -24.15 -10.14 1.47
C ALA A 129 -24.73 -8.87 0.81
N GLU A 130 -24.49 -7.70 1.40
CA GLU A 130 -24.88 -6.39 0.84
C GLU A 130 -23.96 -5.94 -0.31
N TRP A 131 -22.68 -6.34 -0.29
CA TRP A 131 -21.67 -5.95 -1.29
C TRP A 131 -21.67 -6.86 -2.54
N ASP A 132 -22.06 -8.13 -2.40
CA ASP A 132 -22.17 -9.08 -3.51
C ASP A 132 -23.33 -8.75 -4.46
N GLU A 133 -24.35 -8.04 -3.99
CA GLU A 133 -25.45 -7.57 -4.83
C GLU A 133 -25.04 -6.46 -5.79
N LEU A 134 -24.22 -5.51 -5.33
CA LEU A 134 -23.62 -4.47 -6.18
C LEU A 134 -22.79 -5.12 -7.30
N ARG A 135 -21.93 -6.09 -6.99
CA ARG A 135 -21.08 -6.77 -8.00
C ARG A 135 -21.87 -7.45 -9.12
N ARG A 136 -23.14 -7.81 -8.90
CA ARG A 136 -24.00 -8.43 -9.94
C ARG A 136 -24.46 -7.43 -11.01
N LEU A 137 -24.47 -6.13 -10.73
CA LEU A 137 -24.93 -5.07 -11.63
C LEU A 137 -23.80 -4.41 -12.43
N HIS A 138 -22.55 -4.65 -12.01
CA HIS A 138 -21.35 -4.06 -12.59
C HIS A 138 -20.83 -4.83 -13.82
N VAL A 139 -19.97 -4.15 -14.57
CA VAL A 139 -19.01 -4.76 -15.50
C VAL A 139 -18.24 -5.86 -14.76
N ALA A 140 -17.90 -6.96 -15.43
CA ALA A 140 -17.09 -8.00 -14.79
C ALA A 140 -15.77 -7.40 -14.30
N ASP A 141 -15.37 -7.72 -13.06
CA ASP A 141 -14.15 -7.18 -12.48
C ASP A 141 -12.94 -7.47 -13.38
N GLU A 142 -12.92 -8.62 -14.06
CA GLU A 142 -11.85 -9.01 -14.99
C GLU A 142 -11.71 -8.06 -16.19
N ASP A 143 -12.81 -7.51 -16.69
CA ASP A 143 -12.79 -6.56 -17.80
C ASP A 143 -12.27 -5.19 -17.35
N VAL A 144 -12.66 -4.76 -16.13
CA VAL A 144 -12.15 -3.53 -15.50
C VAL A 144 -10.65 -3.66 -15.23
N ASP A 145 -10.23 -4.79 -14.66
CA ASP A 145 -8.82 -5.09 -14.36
C ASP A 145 -7.97 -5.07 -15.64
N LYS A 146 -8.45 -5.70 -16.72
CA LYS A 146 -7.76 -5.72 -18.01
C LYS A 146 -7.63 -4.30 -18.58
N ALA A 147 -8.73 -3.55 -18.60
CA ALA A 147 -8.72 -2.17 -19.09
C ALA A 147 -7.75 -1.30 -18.28
N LEU A 148 -7.73 -1.45 -16.95
CA LEU A 148 -6.79 -0.76 -16.07
C LEU A 148 -5.33 -1.09 -16.45
N ILE A 149 -4.98 -2.38 -16.57
CA ILE A 149 -3.63 -2.83 -16.93
C ILE A 149 -3.21 -2.26 -18.30
N ASP A 150 -4.09 -2.33 -19.30
CA ASP A 150 -3.83 -1.81 -20.64
C ASP A 150 -3.63 -0.27 -20.62
N LEU A 151 -4.37 0.43 -19.75
CA LEU A 151 -4.31 1.89 -19.60
C LEU A 151 -3.01 2.36 -18.92
N ILE A 152 -2.59 1.70 -17.83
CA ILE A 152 -1.34 2.03 -17.13
C ILE A 152 -0.11 1.59 -17.94
N GLY A 153 -0.26 0.59 -18.82
CA GLY A 153 0.80 0.10 -19.69
C GLY A 153 1.98 -0.55 -18.94
N PRO A 154 3.08 -0.83 -19.64
CA PRO A 154 4.17 -1.67 -19.11
C PRO A 154 5.16 -0.91 -18.22
N GLN A 155 4.96 0.39 -17.97
CA GLN A 155 5.91 1.19 -17.23
C GLN A 155 5.99 0.70 -15.76
N PRO A 156 7.20 0.38 -15.25
CA PRO A 156 7.36 0.01 -13.85
C PRO A 156 6.86 1.12 -12.94
N ILE A 157 6.19 0.73 -11.86
CA ILE A 157 5.70 1.64 -10.83
C ILE A 157 6.69 1.55 -9.67
N ASP A 158 7.33 2.64 -9.29
CA ASP A 158 8.21 2.57 -8.12
C ASP A 158 7.37 2.53 -6.84
N SER A 159 6.43 3.46 -6.73
CA SER A 159 5.61 3.65 -5.54
C SER A 159 4.13 3.78 -5.91
N PHE A 160 3.31 2.90 -5.36
CA PHE A 160 1.86 2.82 -5.61
C PHE A 160 1.05 3.15 -4.33
N LEU A 161 0.02 3.98 -4.46
CA LEU A 161 -0.96 4.27 -3.41
C LEU A 161 -2.36 3.90 -3.87
N ASP A 162 -3.06 3.10 -3.08
CA ASP A 162 -4.45 2.72 -3.32
C ASP A 162 -5.35 3.36 -2.26
N LEU A 163 -6.21 4.29 -2.66
CA LEU A 163 -7.07 5.05 -1.77
C LEU A 163 -8.48 4.45 -1.73
N GLY A 164 -8.95 4.13 -0.52
CA GLY A 164 -10.12 3.28 -0.32
C GLY A 164 -9.84 1.84 -0.73
N THR A 165 -8.73 1.28 -0.24
CA THR A 165 -8.19 0.00 -0.70
C THR A 165 -9.14 -1.19 -0.44
N GLY A 166 -10.11 -1.04 0.46
CA GLY A 166 -11.09 -2.06 0.79
C GLY A 166 -10.40 -3.36 1.20
N THR A 167 -10.65 -4.43 0.44
CA THR A 167 -10.05 -5.76 0.67
C THR A 167 -8.67 -5.94 0.02
N GLY A 168 -8.05 -4.88 -0.47
CA GLY A 168 -6.72 -4.88 -1.09
C GLY A 168 -6.68 -5.48 -2.49
N ARG A 169 -7.77 -5.37 -3.27
CA ARG A 169 -7.85 -5.95 -4.63
C ARG A 169 -6.81 -5.33 -5.56
N MET A 170 -6.72 -4.00 -5.63
CA MET A 170 -5.78 -3.31 -6.54
C MET A 170 -4.32 -3.61 -6.17
N LEU A 171 -4.02 -3.70 -4.87
CA LEU A 171 -2.71 -4.12 -4.38
C LEU A 171 -2.33 -5.53 -4.86
N GLN A 172 -3.28 -6.46 -4.92
CA GLN A 172 -3.06 -7.81 -5.44
C GLN A 172 -2.94 -7.81 -6.96
N LEU A 173 -3.86 -7.15 -7.67
CA LEU A 173 -3.89 -7.09 -9.13
C LEU A 173 -2.57 -6.57 -9.72
N LEU A 174 -2.03 -5.50 -9.14
CA LEU A 174 -0.82 -4.85 -9.65
C LEU A 174 0.47 -5.45 -9.06
N THR A 175 0.40 -6.60 -8.39
CA THR A 175 1.59 -7.28 -7.86
C THR A 175 2.57 -7.59 -9.00
N GLY A 176 3.83 -7.22 -8.81
CA GLY A 176 4.87 -7.36 -9.84
C GLY A 176 4.99 -6.17 -10.79
N HIS A 177 4.01 -5.26 -10.81
CA HIS A 177 4.11 -3.98 -11.53
C HIS A 177 4.68 -2.87 -10.66
N TYR A 178 4.53 -2.97 -9.33
CA TYR A 178 5.10 -2.00 -8.38
C TYR A 178 6.30 -2.53 -7.59
N ARG A 179 7.25 -1.65 -7.22
CA ARG A 179 8.31 -1.96 -6.24
C ARG A 179 7.75 -1.93 -4.82
N ARG A 180 6.97 -0.91 -4.47
CA ARG A 180 6.29 -0.79 -3.18
C ARG A 180 4.87 -0.26 -3.32
N ALA A 181 3.97 -0.68 -2.43
CA ALA A 181 2.59 -0.18 -2.40
C ALA A 181 2.08 0.08 -0.98
N VAL A 182 1.16 1.03 -0.85
CA VAL A 182 0.40 1.32 0.37
C VAL A 182 -1.08 1.42 0.01
N GLY A 183 -1.94 0.68 0.72
CA GLY A 183 -3.38 0.89 0.69
C GLY A 183 -3.86 1.69 1.89
N ILE A 184 -4.78 2.63 1.69
CA ILE A 184 -5.41 3.44 2.73
C ILE A 184 -6.91 3.13 2.76
N ASP A 185 -7.46 2.88 3.93
CA ASP A 185 -8.91 2.74 4.11
C ASP A 185 -9.36 3.30 5.47
N ALA A 186 -10.60 3.79 5.53
CA ALA A 186 -11.21 4.27 6.76
C ALA A 186 -11.72 3.12 7.65
N SER A 187 -12.06 1.96 7.06
CA SER A 187 -12.57 0.80 7.76
C SER A 187 -11.46 -0.13 8.21
N ARG A 188 -11.26 -0.21 9.52
CA ARG A 188 -10.30 -1.17 10.13
C ARG A 188 -10.63 -2.61 9.81
N ASP A 189 -11.91 -2.93 9.67
CA ASP A 189 -12.33 -4.29 9.37
C ASP A 189 -11.98 -4.67 7.94
N MET A 190 -12.14 -3.75 6.99
CA MET A 190 -11.68 -3.95 5.60
C MET A 190 -10.16 -4.11 5.55
N LEU A 191 -9.42 -3.32 6.33
CA LEU A 191 -7.97 -3.47 6.44
C LEU A 191 -7.53 -4.81 7.02
N ALA A 192 -8.29 -5.38 7.96
CA ALA A 192 -8.03 -6.73 8.47
C ALA A 192 -8.20 -7.78 7.37
N VAL A 193 -9.22 -7.64 6.52
CA VAL A 193 -9.45 -8.51 5.34
C VAL A 193 -8.34 -8.32 4.31
N ALA A 194 -7.99 -7.08 3.97
CA ALA A 194 -6.92 -6.78 3.04
C ALA A 194 -5.59 -7.39 3.48
N ARG A 195 -5.24 -7.26 4.75
CA ARG A 195 -4.02 -7.85 5.30
C ARG A 195 -4.02 -9.36 5.20
N ALA A 196 -5.14 -10.01 5.52
CA ALA A 196 -5.29 -11.46 5.35
C ALA A 196 -5.15 -11.90 3.88
N ASN A 197 -5.65 -11.10 2.93
CA ASN A 197 -5.51 -11.38 1.50
C ASN A 197 -4.06 -11.23 1.02
N LEU A 198 -3.38 -10.14 1.39
CA LEU A 198 -1.96 -9.94 1.09
C LEU A 198 -1.09 -11.06 1.69
N ASP A 199 -1.36 -11.44 2.94
CA ASP A 199 -0.67 -12.55 3.61
C ASP A 199 -0.87 -13.87 2.88
N ARG A 200 -2.10 -14.19 2.45
CA ARG A 200 -2.41 -15.42 1.70
C ARG A 200 -1.71 -15.46 0.34
N ALA A 201 -1.60 -14.30 -0.32
CA ALA A 201 -0.91 -14.14 -1.59
C ALA A 201 0.62 -14.00 -1.44
N ASN A 202 1.15 -14.02 -0.21
CA ASN A 202 2.57 -13.79 0.10
C ASN A 202 3.11 -12.44 -0.41
N ILE A 203 2.26 -11.42 -0.47
CA ILE A 203 2.64 -10.08 -0.95
C ILE A 203 3.24 -9.30 0.21
N THR A 204 4.56 -9.11 0.15
CA THR A 204 5.32 -8.34 1.17
C THR A 204 5.72 -6.94 0.68
N SER A 205 5.60 -6.66 -0.61
CA SER A 205 5.87 -5.35 -1.23
C SER A 205 4.74 -4.33 -0.98
N ALA A 206 3.58 -4.78 -0.51
CA ALA A 206 2.47 -3.92 -0.12
C ALA A 206 2.27 -3.88 1.41
N SER A 207 1.63 -2.82 1.90
CA SER A 207 1.01 -2.77 3.24
C SER A 207 -0.30 -2.03 3.16
N VAL A 208 -1.13 -2.15 4.20
CA VAL A 208 -2.33 -1.33 4.35
C VAL A 208 -2.28 -0.53 5.64
N ARG A 209 -2.90 0.65 5.65
CA ARG A 209 -2.93 1.54 6.80
C ARG A 209 -4.31 2.19 6.96
N HIS A 210 -4.70 2.38 8.21
CA HIS A 210 -5.90 3.15 8.53
C HIS A 210 -5.67 4.64 8.29
N GLY A 211 -6.55 5.27 7.52
CA GLY A 211 -6.43 6.69 7.21
C GLY A 211 -7.71 7.25 6.62
N ASP A 212 -7.83 8.57 6.73
CA ASP A 212 -8.87 9.34 6.07
C ASP A 212 -8.37 9.77 4.69
N ILE A 213 -9.15 9.51 3.65
CA ILE A 213 -8.81 9.89 2.27
C ILE A 213 -8.76 11.42 2.09
N PHE A 214 -9.41 12.18 2.96
CA PHE A 214 -9.38 13.65 2.94
C PHE A 214 -8.12 14.24 3.60
N ASN A 215 -7.39 13.46 4.39
CA ASN A 215 -6.19 13.90 5.10
C ASN A 215 -5.27 12.70 5.35
N LEU A 216 -4.41 12.42 4.38
CA LEU A 216 -3.65 11.18 4.36
C LEU A 216 -2.55 11.21 5.43
N PRO A 217 -2.41 10.13 6.24
CA PRO A 217 -1.37 10.03 7.27
C PRO A 217 -0.01 9.66 6.67
N LEU A 218 0.41 10.36 5.62
CA LEU A 218 1.61 10.12 4.84
C LEU A 218 2.39 11.44 4.69
N GLU A 219 3.68 11.40 4.99
CA GLU A 219 4.52 12.59 5.12
C GLU A 219 5.14 13.08 3.80
N GLN A 220 5.18 12.27 2.73
CA GLN A 220 5.96 12.54 1.51
C GLN A 220 5.13 12.45 0.22
N GLN A 221 5.43 13.32 -0.75
CA GLN A 221 4.90 13.30 -2.12
C GLN A 221 5.77 12.39 -3.01
N ASP A 222 5.55 11.09 -3.00
CA ASP A 222 6.43 10.14 -3.70
C ASP A 222 5.67 8.94 -4.27
N PHE A 223 4.51 9.18 -4.88
CA PHE A 223 3.76 8.13 -5.58
C PHE A 223 3.71 8.36 -7.08
N ASP A 224 4.02 7.30 -7.82
CA ASP A 224 4.08 7.27 -9.29
C ASP A 224 2.73 6.93 -9.89
N LEU A 225 1.97 6.14 -9.15
CA LEU A 225 0.61 5.75 -9.46
C LEU A 225 -0.22 5.87 -8.18
N ILE A 226 -1.40 6.47 -8.31
CA ILE A 226 -2.43 6.46 -7.29
C ILE A 226 -3.70 5.93 -7.92
N THR A 227 -4.42 5.05 -7.23
CA THR A 227 -5.75 4.59 -7.63
C THR A 227 -6.81 5.04 -6.64
N ILE A 228 -7.99 5.39 -7.16
CA ILE A 228 -9.23 5.52 -6.40
C ILE A 228 -10.27 4.66 -7.14
N HIS A 229 -10.67 3.53 -6.55
CA HIS A 229 -11.54 2.55 -7.22
C HIS A 229 -12.84 2.33 -6.44
N GLN A 230 -13.95 2.80 -7.01
CA GLN A 230 -15.31 2.66 -6.45
C GLN A 230 -15.43 3.27 -5.03
N VAL A 231 -14.92 4.50 -4.88
CA VAL A 231 -14.90 5.22 -3.59
C VAL A 231 -15.63 6.56 -3.69
N LEU A 232 -15.46 7.30 -4.78
CA LEU A 232 -15.85 8.70 -4.84
C LEU A 232 -17.37 8.88 -4.73
N HIS A 233 -18.16 7.93 -5.20
CA HIS A 233 -19.62 7.99 -5.11
C HIS A 233 -20.16 7.86 -3.67
N PHE A 234 -19.34 7.40 -2.72
CA PHE A 234 -19.65 7.40 -1.29
C PHE A 234 -19.28 8.70 -0.58
N LEU A 235 -18.59 9.63 -1.26
CA LEU A 235 -18.07 10.86 -0.66
C LEU A 235 -19.01 12.04 -0.91
N ASP A 236 -19.22 12.83 0.13
CA ASP A 236 -19.96 14.10 0.03
C ASP A 236 -19.17 15.13 -0.79
N GLN A 237 -17.85 15.21 -0.59
CA GLN A 237 -16.95 16.13 -1.30
C GLN A 237 -15.78 15.39 -1.99
N PRO A 238 -16.04 14.66 -3.11
CA PRO A 238 -15.03 13.87 -3.83
C PRO A 238 -13.81 14.67 -4.27
N GLU A 239 -14.00 15.94 -4.61
CA GLU A 239 -12.95 16.85 -5.06
C GLU A 239 -11.84 17.04 -4.02
N ILE A 240 -12.16 16.96 -2.72
CA ILE A 240 -11.15 17.03 -1.65
C ILE A 240 -10.25 15.81 -1.69
N ALA A 241 -10.82 14.61 -1.88
CA ALA A 241 -10.04 13.38 -2.01
C ALA A 241 -9.17 13.39 -3.28
N ILE A 242 -9.67 13.94 -4.40
CA ILE A 242 -8.89 14.10 -5.63
C ILE A 242 -7.71 15.06 -5.41
N ASN A 243 -7.93 16.19 -4.73
CA ASN A 243 -6.87 17.14 -4.40
C ASN A 243 -5.80 16.51 -3.50
N GLU A 244 -6.23 15.72 -2.51
CA GLU A 244 -5.32 15.05 -1.59
C GLU A 244 -4.53 13.93 -2.29
N ALA A 245 -5.14 13.22 -3.23
CA ALA A 245 -4.43 12.29 -4.12
C ALA A 245 -3.41 13.03 -4.99
N ALA A 246 -3.80 14.13 -5.64
CA ALA A 246 -2.89 14.94 -6.46
C ALA A 246 -1.68 15.45 -5.65
N ARG A 247 -1.90 15.86 -4.39
CA ARG A 247 -0.83 16.28 -3.47
C ARG A 247 0.21 15.17 -3.22
N MET A 248 -0.21 13.90 -3.23
CA MET A 248 0.67 12.74 -3.01
C MET A 248 1.44 12.28 -4.24
N LEU A 249 1.05 12.73 -5.43
CA LEU A 249 1.78 12.41 -6.65
C LEU A 249 3.16 13.07 -6.64
N ARG A 250 4.15 12.32 -7.10
CA ARG A 250 5.40 12.93 -7.56
C ARG A 250 5.18 13.64 -8.91
N PRO A 251 6.06 14.55 -9.32
CA PRO A 251 6.06 15.10 -10.69
C PRO A 251 6.02 13.99 -11.76
N GLY A 252 5.10 14.09 -12.72
CA GLY A 252 4.87 13.09 -13.77
C GLY A 252 4.13 11.83 -13.31
N GLY A 253 3.74 11.75 -12.03
CA GLY A 253 2.92 10.68 -11.47
C GLY A 253 1.52 10.65 -12.07
N ARG A 254 0.82 9.53 -11.92
CA ARG A 254 -0.49 9.28 -12.53
C ARG A 254 -1.54 8.99 -11.48
N LEU A 255 -2.72 9.58 -11.65
CA LEU A 255 -3.92 9.25 -10.89
C LEU A 255 -4.88 8.49 -11.80
N VAL A 256 -5.33 7.32 -11.35
CA VAL A 256 -6.37 6.54 -12.02
C VAL A 256 -7.60 6.50 -11.13
N ILE A 257 -8.71 7.00 -11.64
CA ILE A 257 -10.02 6.95 -10.98
C ILE A 257 -10.88 5.95 -11.74
N ILE A 258 -11.47 5.01 -11.04
CA ILE A 258 -12.38 4.00 -11.60
C ILE A 258 -13.68 4.11 -10.81
N ASP A 259 -14.71 4.67 -11.42
CA ASP A 259 -15.98 4.93 -10.74
C ASP A 259 -17.15 4.83 -11.74
N LEU A 260 -18.37 5.10 -11.30
CA LEU A 260 -19.56 4.92 -12.13
C LEU A 260 -19.81 6.13 -13.05
N ALA A 261 -20.20 5.86 -14.29
CA ALA A 261 -20.81 6.87 -15.15
C ALA A 261 -22.20 7.27 -14.60
N PRO A 262 -22.78 8.42 -14.99
CA PRO A 262 -24.08 8.84 -14.49
C PRO A 262 -25.18 7.81 -14.76
N HIS A 263 -26.00 7.52 -13.74
CA HIS A 263 -27.11 6.57 -13.85
C HIS A 263 -28.34 7.00 -13.03
N GLY A 264 -29.50 6.40 -13.32
CA GLY A 264 -30.77 6.71 -12.66
C GLY A 264 -31.21 5.70 -11.58
N LEU A 265 -30.33 4.79 -11.16
CA LEU A 265 -30.64 3.73 -10.18
C LEU A 265 -30.69 4.27 -8.74
N GLU A 266 -31.77 4.95 -8.38
CA GLU A 266 -31.95 5.61 -7.07
C GLU A 266 -31.90 4.65 -5.87
N TYR A 267 -32.30 3.38 -6.02
CA TYR A 267 -32.24 2.40 -4.93
C TYR A 267 -30.81 2.20 -4.39
N LEU A 268 -29.78 2.52 -5.18
CA LEU A 268 -28.38 2.48 -4.70
C LEU A 268 -28.11 3.51 -3.60
N ARG A 269 -28.88 4.60 -3.51
CA ARG A 269 -28.79 5.56 -2.38
C ARG A 269 -29.34 4.94 -1.10
N ASP A 270 -30.52 4.35 -1.19
CA ASP A 270 -31.29 3.87 -0.05
C ASP A 270 -30.70 2.56 0.49
N ASP A 271 -30.35 1.63 -0.40
CA ASP A 271 -29.97 0.27 -0.04
C ASP A 271 -28.44 0.09 0.05
N HIS A 272 -27.67 0.94 -0.63
CA HIS A 272 -26.21 0.79 -0.75
C HIS A 272 -25.42 2.04 -0.38
N ALA A 273 -26.07 3.05 0.22
CA ALA A 273 -25.43 4.26 0.73
C ALA A 273 -24.67 5.09 -0.32
N HIS A 274 -25.02 4.99 -1.61
CA HIS A 274 -24.48 5.89 -2.63
C HIS A 274 -24.92 7.33 -2.31
N LEU A 275 -23.95 8.23 -2.13
CA LEU A 275 -24.25 9.66 -2.04
C LEU A 275 -24.38 10.29 -3.44
N ARG A 276 -23.79 9.65 -4.46
CA ARG A 276 -23.79 10.12 -5.85
C ARG A 276 -24.09 8.95 -6.80
N LEU A 277 -24.86 9.23 -7.85
CA LEU A 277 -25.26 8.25 -8.86
C LEU A 277 -24.36 8.34 -10.10
N GLY A 278 -23.05 8.25 -9.86
CA GLY A 278 -22.00 8.36 -10.87
C GLY A 278 -21.59 9.80 -11.22
N PHE A 279 -20.61 9.90 -12.12
CA PHE A 279 -19.90 11.15 -12.45
C PHE A 279 -19.82 11.34 -13.96
N SER A 280 -20.19 12.52 -14.44
CA SER A 280 -20.00 12.86 -15.85
C SER A 280 -18.52 13.04 -16.17
N HIS A 281 -18.13 12.74 -17.41
CA HIS A 281 -16.75 12.97 -17.87
C HIS A 281 -16.32 14.43 -17.69
N GLN A 282 -17.22 15.37 -17.94
CA GLN A 282 -16.96 16.81 -17.80
C GLN A 282 -16.68 17.18 -16.34
N THR A 283 -17.55 16.77 -15.41
CA THR A 283 -17.39 17.03 -13.98
C THR A 283 -16.06 16.49 -13.46
N MET A 284 -15.73 15.24 -13.82
CA MET A 284 -14.47 14.63 -13.39
C MET A 284 -13.25 15.35 -13.98
N SER A 285 -13.32 15.72 -15.27
CA SER A 285 -12.24 16.46 -15.93
C SER A 285 -12.01 17.84 -15.30
N ASP A 286 -13.08 18.54 -14.91
CA ASP A 286 -13.01 19.83 -14.25
C ASP A 286 -12.36 19.72 -12.86
N TRP A 287 -12.74 18.70 -12.08
CA TRP A 287 -12.12 18.44 -10.77
C TRP A 287 -10.64 18.06 -10.89
N LEU A 288 -10.29 17.17 -11.82
CA LEU A 288 -8.90 16.78 -12.06
C LEU A 288 -8.05 18.00 -12.48
N LYS A 289 -8.59 18.86 -13.35
CA LYS A 289 -7.92 20.08 -13.78
C LYS A 289 -7.76 21.09 -12.64
N LEU A 290 -8.77 21.26 -11.79
CA LEU A 290 -8.68 22.11 -10.59
C LEU A 290 -7.64 21.57 -9.59
N ALA A 291 -7.47 20.25 -9.52
CA ALA A 291 -6.42 19.59 -8.75
C ALA A 291 -5.03 19.68 -9.40
N GLY A 292 -4.91 20.34 -10.57
CA GLY A 292 -3.64 20.53 -11.27
C GLY A 292 -3.18 19.32 -12.09
N LEU A 293 -4.10 18.42 -12.47
CA LEU A 293 -3.80 17.23 -13.27
C LEU A 293 -4.36 17.35 -14.70
N ASP A 294 -3.63 16.79 -15.65
CA ASP A 294 -4.04 16.71 -17.06
C ASP A 294 -4.68 15.34 -17.34
N VAL A 295 -5.92 15.33 -17.83
CA VAL A 295 -6.60 14.09 -18.22
C VAL A 295 -6.00 13.56 -19.52
N GLU A 296 -5.39 12.37 -19.47
CA GLU A 296 -4.77 11.73 -20.63
C GLU A 296 -5.76 10.83 -21.39
N ARG A 297 -6.59 10.09 -20.65
CA ARG A 297 -7.54 9.13 -21.22
C ARG A 297 -8.79 9.00 -20.35
N VAL A 298 -9.91 8.77 -21.01
CA VAL A 298 -11.19 8.39 -20.41
C VAL A 298 -11.73 7.19 -21.17
N GLN A 299 -12.16 6.16 -20.46
CA GLN A 299 -12.66 4.92 -21.05
C GLN A 299 -13.92 4.45 -20.31
N ASP A 300 -15.01 4.27 -21.05
CA ASP A 300 -16.25 3.67 -20.53
C ASP A 300 -16.27 2.17 -20.81
N LEU A 301 -16.63 1.41 -19.78
CA LEU A 301 -16.81 -0.03 -19.81
C LEU A 301 -18.28 -0.34 -19.54
N HIS A 302 -18.87 -1.15 -20.41
CA HIS A 302 -20.28 -1.48 -20.37
C HIS A 302 -20.43 -2.97 -20.05
N SER A 303 -21.37 -3.33 -19.18
CA SER A 303 -21.54 -4.71 -18.71
C SER A 303 -22.13 -5.68 -19.74
N GLY A 304 -22.44 -5.20 -20.95
CA GLY A 304 -23.01 -5.99 -22.04
C GLY A 304 -24.42 -6.55 -21.79
N LYS A 305 -25.00 -6.29 -20.61
CA LYS A 305 -26.35 -6.73 -20.24
C LYS A 305 -27.40 -5.80 -20.85
N GLU A 306 -28.29 -6.35 -21.67
CA GLU A 306 -29.44 -5.63 -22.21
C GLU A 306 -30.54 -5.47 -21.13
N GLY A 307 -30.98 -4.23 -20.90
CA GLY A 307 -31.97 -3.85 -19.90
C GLY A 307 -31.49 -2.67 -19.08
N GLY A 308 -32.31 -1.63 -18.91
CA GLY A 308 -31.95 -0.32 -18.35
C GLY A 308 -31.50 -0.26 -16.88
N GLN A 309 -30.90 -1.33 -16.36
CA GLN A 309 -30.33 -1.47 -15.02
C GLN A 309 -28.81 -1.74 -15.04
N ALA A 310 -28.16 -1.70 -16.21
CA ALA A 310 -26.72 -1.89 -16.33
C ALA A 310 -25.94 -0.64 -15.88
N LEU A 311 -24.97 -0.83 -14.98
CA LEU A 311 -24.03 0.22 -14.62
C LEU A 311 -22.88 0.28 -15.62
N THR A 312 -22.49 1.49 -16.00
CA THR A 312 -21.28 1.75 -16.80
C THR A 312 -20.18 2.16 -15.84
N VAL A 313 -19.02 1.51 -15.94
CA VAL A 313 -17.82 1.86 -15.19
C VAL A 313 -16.94 2.73 -16.08
N THR A 314 -16.50 3.87 -15.57
CA THR A 314 -15.59 4.76 -16.29
C THR A 314 -14.23 4.76 -15.61
N ILE A 315 -13.18 4.69 -16.43
CA ILE A 315 -11.80 4.83 -16.00
C ILE A 315 -11.26 6.16 -16.53
N TRP A 316 -10.81 7.02 -15.62
CA TRP A 316 -10.07 8.25 -15.93
C TRP A 316 -8.60 8.07 -15.56
N LEU A 317 -7.71 8.32 -16.51
CA LEU A 317 -6.27 8.44 -16.27
C LEU A 317 -5.88 9.91 -16.40
N ALA A 318 -5.33 10.46 -15.34
CA ALA A 318 -4.75 11.79 -15.31
C ALA A 318 -3.28 11.75 -14.91
N ARG A 319 -2.52 12.75 -15.35
CA ARG A 319 -1.09 12.90 -15.06
C ARG A 319 -0.82 14.23 -14.38
N ASP A 320 0.11 14.20 -13.43
CA ASP A 320 0.72 15.40 -12.90
C ASP A 320 1.70 16.01 -13.93
N PRO A 321 1.45 17.23 -14.42
CA PRO A 321 2.26 17.84 -15.49
C PRO A 321 3.61 18.36 -15.01
N ARG A 322 3.88 18.39 -13.69
CA ARG A 322 5.19 18.81 -13.16
C ARG A 322 6.26 17.88 -13.72
N LEU A 323 7.36 18.45 -14.19
CA LEU A 323 8.54 17.69 -14.60
C LEU A 323 9.54 17.67 -13.46
N LEU A 324 10.24 16.54 -13.30
CA LEU A 324 11.47 16.51 -12.51
C LEU A 324 12.49 17.42 -13.21
N ILE A 325 12.62 18.65 -12.73
CA ILE A 325 13.78 19.47 -13.05
C ILE A 325 14.94 18.76 -12.36
N ALA A 326 15.87 18.21 -13.15
CA ALA A 326 17.09 17.65 -12.61
C ALA A 326 17.79 18.77 -11.82
N ALA A 327 17.74 18.70 -10.49
CA ALA A 327 18.56 19.55 -9.66
C ALA A 327 20.02 19.20 -9.98
N ASP A 328 20.79 20.21 -10.36
CA ASP A 328 22.21 20.11 -10.69
C ASP A 328 22.94 19.18 -9.72
N GLN A 329 23.59 18.16 -10.29
CA GLN A 329 24.68 17.45 -9.63
C GLN A 329 25.90 18.39 -9.57
N ASP A 330 25.80 19.46 -8.79
CA ASP A 330 26.93 20.37 -8.59
C ASP A 330 27.75 19.96 -7.37
N LEU A 331 28.86 19.28 -7.70
CA LEU A 331 30.22 19.74 -7.38
C LEU A 331 30.48 20.14 -5.91
N GLN A 332 30.86 19.17 -5.09
CA GLN A 332 32.05 19.30 -4.23
C GLN A 332 32.77 17.95 -4.12
N SER A 333 33.56 17.62 -5.14
CA SER A 333 34.72 16.74 -4.96
C SER A 333 35.89 17.58 -4.46
N SER A 334 36.04 17.68 -3.14
CA SER A 334 37.30 18.14 -2.53
C SER A 334 38.11 16.93 -2.10
N PRO A 335 39.28 16.65 -2.73
CA PRO A 335 40.24 15.73 -2.17
C PRO A 335 41.11 16.50 -1.17
N ILE A 336 40.93 16.24 0.13
CA ILE A 336 41.95 16.58 1.11
C ILE A 336 42.37 15.30 1.80
N LEU A 337 43.52 14.78 1.37
CA LEU A 337 44.62 14.40 2.27
C LEU A 337 45.86 14.16 1.42
N ALA A 338 46.62 15.24 1.22
CA ALA A 338 48.04 15.18 0.91
C ALA A 338 48.82 15.70 2.12
N GLY A 339 49.69 14.84 2.65
CA GLY A 339 50.81 15.21 3.51
C GLY A 339 50.80 14.51 4.88
N ARG A 340 51.92 13.97 5.37
CA ARG A 340 53.27 13.72 4.84
C ARG A 340 54.03 13.03 5.98
N VAL A 341 54.88 12.07 5.59
CA VAL A 341 56.09 11.53 6.28
C VAL A 341 55.92 10.88 7.65
#